data_AF-A0A4V2SHK6-F1
#
_entry.id   AF-A0A4V2SHK6-F1
#
_cell.length_a   1.000
_cell.length_b   1.000
_cell.length_c   1.000
_cell.angle_alpha   90.00
_cell.angle_beta   90.00
_cell.angle_gamma   90.00
#
_symmetry.space_group_name_H-M   'P 1'
#
loop_
_entity.id
_entity.type
_entity.pdbx_description
1 polymer ?
#
loop_
_entity_poly.entity_id
_entity_poly.type
_entity_poly.pdbx_seq_one_letter_code
_entity_poly.pdbx_strand_id
1 'polypeptide(L)'
;MNLSPTRISSPVTAPTPAGQGDAAGVQVRRGDTLAAIAQRHGVGLQALIDANPQLRNPDVIHPGEWLALPAAERSVTVKPGDTLAAIAARHGSSVAALVQANGITNPNLIFPGDVLRLPGSAPRAAAPATPAAPAAPALAAGRLPDTTGLDEAARYELYAAQVERFGDAAARQDLADGRRVILALRQDTNARAAEGRGVYDDRMVVLWQGADGTRHAVELRANTDPSGQYEPGGPYARRAVGGDYNGDRRGDQGRLAEGTYSHTRGSFLGASALMAGNDQVTERDTNHDGRFDEGVRTARGGYGMHIHVGGASNTYSAGCLTLPPADHARLFDALGTQNSVRTVLVDTQRLSAEAPAAAPPAAVATPQRTLSDADWQRAATTLGVDVAAIRAVAQVEAPGSGFLADGRPKILFEAHVFGRRTGGAYNASHPDISSARWNRSLYVGGAGEYPRLEQAMALDRTAALESASWGRFQIMGFNHQAAGYADVESFVQAMQQGEGRQLDAFVSFIQADPAMHQALRDHDWAGFALRYNGEGYAANQYDTRMAEAWARFSSN
;
A
#
# COMPACT_ATOMS: atom_id res chain seq x y z
N MET A 1 33.42 -50.50 60.48
CA MET A 1 32.15 -51.26 60.52
C MET A 1 31.40 -50.75 61.74
N ASN A 2 30.15 -50.29 61.73
CA ASN A 2 29.12 -50.25 60.71
C ASN A 2 28.21 -49.04 61.04
N LEU A 3 27.50 -48.58 60.03
CA LEU A 3 26.74 -47.34 59.95
C LEU A 3 25.51 -47.32 60.88
N SER A 4 25.25 -46.16 61.51
CA SER A 4 23.92 -45.77 61.96
C SER A 4 23.03 -45.45 60.76
N PRO A 5 21.72 -45.78 60.81
CA PRO A 5 20.72 -44.99 60.13
C PRO A 5 19.75 -44.33 61.11
N THR A 6 19.69 -43.02 60.91
CA THR A 6 18.88 -42.00 61.55
C THR A 6 17.39 -42.17 61.22
N ARG A 7 16.56 -41.75 62.18
CA ARG A 7 15.09 -41.72 62.14
C ARG A 7 14.57 -40.96 60.91
N ILE A 8 13.55 -41.55 60.28
CA ILE A 8 12.71 -40.95 59.25
C ILE A 8 11.75 -40.00 59.96
N SER A 9 12.03 -38.69 59.91
CA SER A 9 11.04 -37.65 60.19
C SER A 9 10.40 -37.24 58.88
N SER A 10 9.07 -37.27 58.87
CA SER A 10 8.17 -36.84 57.81
C SER A 10 8.58 -35.50 57.18
N PRO A 11 8.42 -35.33 55.86
CA PRO A 11 8.60 -34.02 55.26
C PRO A 11 7.53 -33.07 55.79
N VAL A 12 8.00 -32.04 56.48
CA VAL A 12 7.26 -30.83 56.84
C VAL A 12 6.74 -30.20 55.54
N THR A 13 5.42 -30.18 55.38
CA THR A 13 4.73 -29.27 54.47
C THR A 13 4.99 -27.85 54.97
N ALA A 14 5.88 -27.13 54.29
CA ALA A 14 6.01 -25.69 54.44
C ALA A 14 5.01 -24.98 53.48
N PRO A 15 4.51 -23.80 53.86
CA PRO A 15 3.17 -23.35 53.54
C PRO A 15 3.06 -22.71 52.15
N THR A 16 1.92 -22.94 51.50
CA THR A 16 1.43 -22.08 50.41
C THR A 16 1.30 -20.64 50.93
N PRO A 17 1.94 -19.64 50.31
CA PRO A 17 1.61 -18.25 50.59
C PRO A 17 0.20 -18.00 50.06
N ALA A 18 -0.74 -17.80 50.98
CA ALA A 18 -2.05 -17.27 50.66
C ALA A 18 -1.93 -15.77 50.37
N GLY A 19 -2.44 -15.35 49.21
CA GLY A 19 -2.78 -13.95 48.94
C GLY A 19 -1.89 -13.25 47.92
N GLN A 20 -2.08 -13.54 46.64
CA GLN A 20 -2.21 -12.58 45.52
C GLN A 20 -2.58 -13.38 44.26
N GLY A 21 -3.72 -13.03 43.65
CA GLY A 21 -4.54 -13.91 42.81
C GLY A 21 -3.98 -14.24 41.42
N ASP A 22 -4.49 -15.33 40.84
CA ASP A 22 -4.59 -15.65 39.40
C ASP A 22 -3.38 -15.32 38.49
N ALA A 23 -2.18 -15.24 39.04
CA ALA A 23 -0.96 -14.98 38.27
C ALA A 23 -0.43 -16.30 37.69
N ALA A 24 -0.35 -16.38 36.36
CA ALA A 24 0.36 -17.46 35.69
C ALA A 24 1.80 -17.53 36.22
N GLY A 25 2.27 -18.71 36.63
CA GLY A 25 3.62 -18.92 37.16
C GLY A 25 4.29 -20.13 36.54
N VAL A 26 5.60 -20.25 36.69
CA VAL A 26 6.39 -21.37 36.15
C VAL A 26 7.34 -21.93 37.20
N GLN A 27 7.48 -23.26 37.22
CA GLN A 27 8.46 -23.95 38.04
C GLN A 27 9.79 -24.09 37.28
N VAL A 28 10.89 -23.65 37.91
CA VAL A 28 12.26 -23.74 37.38
C VAL A 28 12.67 -25.20 37.25
N ARG A 29 13.20 -25.59 36.09
CA ARG A 29 13.72 -26.95 35.82
C ARG A 29 15.24 -26.99 35.87
N ARG A 30 15.80 -28.20 36.00
CA ARG A 30 17.25 -28.41 35.95
C ARG A 30 17.79 -27.95 34.58
N GLY A 31 18.64 -26.92 34.60
CA GLY A 31 19.23 -26.32 33.41
C GLY A 31 18.51 -25.07 32.87
N ASP A 32 17.43 -24.61 33.51
CA ASP A 32 16.80 -23.34 33.15
C ASP A 32 17.68 -22.14 33.57
N THR A 33 17.58 -21.05 32.79
CA THR A 33 18.04 -19.70 33.16
C THR A 33 16.86 -18.73 33.10
N LEU A 34 16.91 -17.59 33.79
CA LEU A 34 15.84 -16.57 33.68
C LEU A 34 15.63 -16.13 32.23
N ALA A 35 16.70 -16.01 31.43
CA ALA A 35 16.61 -15.66 30.01
C ALA A 35 15.87 -16.74 29.19
N ALA A 36 16.18 -18.02 29.42
CA ALA A 36 15.50 -19.12 28.73
C ALA A 36 14.03 -19.24 29.14
N ILE A 37 13.72 -18.99 30.42
CA ILE A 37 12.34 -18.94 30.92
C ILE A 37 11.60 -17.75 30.31
N ALA A 38 12.21 -16.55 30.31
CA ALA A 38 11.63 -15.34 29.73
C ALA A 38 11.30 -15.54 28.25
N GLN A 39 12.25 -16.06 27.48
CA GLN A 39 12.06 -16.39 26.06
C GLN A 39 10.98 -17.45 25.84
N ARG A 40 10.98 -18.53 26.63
CA ARG A 40 10.00 -19.63 26.52
C ARG A 40 8.57 -19.16 26.80
N HIS A 41 8.41 -18.16 27.65
CA HIS A 41 7.10 -17.65 28.07
C HIS A 41 6.74 -16.29 27.45
N GLY A 42 7.56 -15.78 26.53
CA GLY A 42 7.29 -14.52 25.82
C GLY A 42 7.22 -13.29 26.73
N VAL A 43 7.96 -13.29 27.84
CA VAL A 43 8.06 -12.17 28.78
C VAL A 43 9.45 -11.53 28.68
N GLY A 44 9.57 -10.23 28.95
CA GLY A 44 10.88 -9.56 28.98
C GLY A 44 11.71 -10.07 30.16
N LEU A 45 13.02 -10.29 29.96
CA LEU A 45 13.92 -10.75 31.04
C LEU A 45 13.89 -9.80 32.24
N GLN A 46 13.95 -8.49 31.99
CA GLN A 46 13.89 -7.49 33.07
C GLN A 46 12.54 -7.51 33.79
N ALA A 47 11.42 -7.64 33.07
CA ALA A 47 10.10 -7.75 33.67
C ALA A 47 9.93 -9.03 34.51
N LEU A 48 10.54 -10.13 34.09
CA LEU A 48 10.58 -11.37 34.86
C LEU A 48 11.41 -11.20 36.15
N ILE A 49 12.50 -10.43 36.10
CA ILE A 49 13.30 -10.09 37.29
C ILE A 49 12.47 -9.20 38.24
N ASP A 50 11.84 -8.16 37.71
CA ASP A 50 11.06 -7.19 38.48
C ASP A 50 9.82 -7.82 39.13
N ALA A 51 9.19 -8.80 38.46
CA ALA A 51 8.06 -9.57 38.98
C ALA A 51 8.44 -10.59 40.06
N ASN A 52 9.74 -10.86 40.24
CA ASN A 52 10.25 -11.80 41.22
C ASN A 52 11.26 -11.12 42.16
N PRO A 53 10.83 -10.12 42.95
CA PRO A 53 11.72 -9.38 43.86
C PRO A 53 12.34 -10.26 44.95
N GLN A 54 11.86 -11.50 45.14
CA GLN A 54 12.48 -12.50 46.00
C GLN A 54 13.84 -13.00 45.48
N LEU A 55 14.15 -12.84 44.18
CA LEU A 55 15.42 -13.22 43.58
C LEU A 55 16.50 -12.20 43.97
N ARG A 56 17.26 -12.51 45.03
CA ARG A 56 18.37 -11.65 45.49
C ARG A 56 19.51 -11.55 44.47
N ASN A 57 19.66 -12.56 43.62
CA ASN A 57 20.59 -12.56 42.49
C ASN A 57 19.88 -13.17 41.27
N PRO A 58 19.57 -12.37 40.23
CA PRO A 58 18.91 -12.84 39.01
C PRO A 58 19.65 -13.95 38.24
N ASP A 59 20.96 -14.09 38.42
CA ASP A 59 21.74 -15.11 37.73
C ASP A 59 21.69 -16.49 38.42
N VAL A 60 21.04 -16.59 39.59
CA VAL A 60 20.98 -17.81 40.39
C VAL A 60 19.53 -18.18 40.69
N ILE A 61 19.04 -19.21 39.99
CA ILE A 61 17.72 -19.85 40.23
C ILE A 61 17.90 -21.34 40.51
N HIS A 62 17.01 -21.93 41.32
CA HIS A 62 17.12 -23.33 41.74
C HIS A 62 16.01 -24.21 41.14
N PRO A 63 16.33 -25.43 40.66
CA PRO A 63 15.30 -26.37 40.20
C PRO A 63 14.24 -26.62 41.29
N GLY A 64 12.97 -26.50 40.91
CA GLY A 64 11.82 -26.59 41.81
C GLY A 64 11.30 -25.25 42.33
N GLU A 65 12.06 -24.16 42.16
CA GLU A 65 11.67 -22.80 42.52
C GLU A 65 10.49 -22.31 41.67
N TRP A 66 9.54 -21.60 42.29
CA TRP A 66 8.39 -21.04 41.61
C TRP A 66 8.64 -19.58 41.26
N LEU A 67 8.54 -19.23 39.99
CA LEU A 67 8.64 -17.87 39.50
C LEU A 67 7.26 -17.37 39.11
N ALA A 68 6.87 -16.22 39.64
CA ALA A 68 5.73 -15.48 39.14
C ALA A 68 6.06 -14.98 37.74
N LEU A 69 5.28 -15.39 36.73
CA LEU A 69 5.41 -14.76 35.42
C LEU A 69 4.65 -13.44 35.53
N PRO A 70 5.26 -12.30 35.15
CA PRO A 70 4.47 -11.11 34.93
C PRO A 70 3.38 -11.46 33.90
N ALA A 71 2.18 -10.93 34.07
CA ALA A 71 1.19 -10.99 33.01
C ALA A 71 1.90 -10.51 31.75
N ALA A 72 1.99 -11.37 30.72
CA ALA A 72 2.68 -11.03 29.50
C ALA A 72 2.12 -9.69 29.03
N GLU A 73 2.91 -8.63 29.12
CA GLU A 73 2.46 -7.30 28.72
C GLU A 73 2.18 -7.38 27.24
N ARG A 74 0.90 -7.56 26.91
CA ARG A 74 0.48 -7.54 25.53
C ARG A 74 0.63 -6.11 25.08
N SER A 75 1.58 -5.87 24.21
CA SER A 75 1.66 -4.62 23.52
C SER A 75 1.04 -4.76 22.14
N VAL A 76 0.42 -3.69 21.67
CA VAL A 76 0.01 -3.56 20.27
C VAL A 76 0.76 -2.39 19.68
N THR A 77 1.32 -2.59 18.50
CA THR A 77 1.83 -1.49 17.70
C THR A 77 0.65 -0.86 16.98
N VAL A 78 0.40 0.42 17.25
CA VAL A 78 -0.60 1.23 16.56
C VAL A 78 -0.28 1.20 15.07
N LYS A 79 -1.24 0.82 14.24
CA LYS A 79 -1.08 0.83 12.78
C LYS A 79 -1.64 2.13 12.20
N PRO A 80 -1.25 2.52 10.97
CA PRO A 80 -1.93 3.59 10.25
C PRO A 80 -3.45 3.38 10.26
N GLY A 81 -4.19 4.38 10.76
CA GLY A 81 -5.64 4.34 10.91
C GLY A 81 -6.19 3.70 12.20
N ASP A 82 -5.35 3.17 13.08
CA ASP A 82 -5.80 2.71 14.40
C ASP A 82 -6.24 3.91 15.28
N THR A 83 -7.29 3.70 16.08
CA THR A 83 -7.69 4.60 17.18
C THR A 83 -7.62 3.84 18.51
N LEU A 84 -7.48 4.55 19.64
CA LEU A 84 -7.51 3.88 20.96
C LEU A 84 -8.81 3.10 21.19
N ALA A 85 -9.94 3.57 20.64
CA ALA A 85 -11.22 2.89 20.72
C ALA A 85 -11.25 1.59 19.92
N ALA A 86 -10.73 1.60 18.68
CA ALA A 86 -10.65 0.40 17.86
C ALA A 86 -9.68 -0.64 18.46
N ILE A 87 -8.56 -0.18 19.00
CA ILE A 87 -7.59 -1.01 19.71
C ILE A 87 -8.19 -1.61 20.98
N ALA A 88 -8.85 -0.80 21.81
CA ALA A 88 -9.51 -1.27 23.03
C ALA A 88 -10.54 -2.36 22.72
N ALA A 89 -11.41 -2.12 21.74
CA ALA A 89 -12.43 -3.08 21.33
C ALA A 89 -11.82 -4.38 20.77
N ARG A 90 -10.81 -4.28 19.90
CA ARG A 90 -10.11 -5.43 19.30
C ARG A 90 -9.45 -6.33 20.33
N HIS A 91 -9.01 -5.76 21.45
CA HIS A 91 -8.25 -6.47 22.48
C HIS A 91 -9.01 -6.65 23.79
N GLY A 92 -10.33 -6.43 23.80
CA GLY A 92 -11.17 -6.68 24.98
C GLY A 92 -10.84 -5.79 26.17
N SER A 93 -10.37 -4.57 25.92
CA SER A 93 -10.02 -3.55 26.91
C SER A 93 -10.91 -2.32 26.79
N SER A 94 -10.63 -1.25 27.55
CA SER A 94 -11.32 0.04 27.42
C SER A 94 -10.35 1.17 27.10
N VAL A 95 -10.83 2.23 26.44
CA VAL A 95 -10.02 3.42 26.13
C VAL A 95 -9.44 4.02 27.42
N ALA A 96 -10.24 4.11 28.48
CA ALA A 96 -9.80 4.61 29.78
C ALA A 96 -8.66 3.76 30.37
N ALA A 97 -8.76 2.43 30.26
CA ALA A 97 -7.71 1.54 30.73
C ALA A 97 -6.43 1.68 29.90
N LEU A 98 -6.52 1.80 28.57
CA LEU A 98 -5.36 2.04 27.70
C LEU A 98 -4.68 3.38 27.97
N VAL A 99 -5.47 4.44 28.15
CA VAL A 99 -4.98 5.79 28.51
C VAL A 99 -4.21 5.74 29.82
N GLN A 100 -4.78 5.10 30.83
CA GLN A 100 -4.16 4.97 32.15
C GLN A 100 -2.89 4.11 32.12
N ALA A 101 -2.90 2.97 31.41
CA ALA A 101 -1.77 2.05 31.30
C ALA A 101 -0.58 2.62 30.51
N ASN A 102 -0.84 3.57 29.60
CA ASN A 102 0.18 4.14 28.72
C ASN A 102 0.52 5.61 29.04
N GLY A 103 -0.11 6.22 30.03
CA GLY A 103 0.13 7.63 30.39
C GLY A 103 -0.21 8.61 29.26
N ILE A 104 -1.22 8.30 28.45
CA ILE A 104 -1.59 9.10 27.28
C ILE A 104 -2.40 10.32 27.72
N THR A 105 -1.88 11.52 27.48
CA THR A 105 -2.56 12.77 27.89
C THR A 105 -3.73 13.13 26.96
N ASN A 106 -3.66 12.77 25.67
CA ASN A 106 -4.72 12.99 24.70
C ASN A 106 -5.14 11.67 24.01
N PRO A 107 -6.32 11.11 24.34
CA PRO A 107 -6.77 9.81 23.83
C PRO A 107 -7.01 9.75 22.30
N ASN A 108 -7.11 10.90 21.63
CA ASN A 108 -7.33 10.98 20.19
C ASN A 108 -6.03 11.10 19.37
N LEU A 109 -4.88 11.15 20.05
CA LEU A 109 -3.59 11.37 19.43
C LEU A 109 -2.66 10.20 19.74
N ILE A 110 -2.81 9.13 18.95
CA ILE A 110 -1.87 8.01 18.89
C ILE A 110 -1.30 7.93 17.48
N PHE A 111 -0.03 7.55 17.37
CA PHE A 111 0.69 7.54 16.11
C PHE A 111 0.98 6.12 15.67
N PRO A 112 0.90 5.83 14.36
CA PRO A 112 1.38 4.57 13.82
C PRO A 112 2.84 4.30 14.23
N GLY A 113 3.10 3.11 14.77
CA GLY A 113 4.37 2.74 15.38
C GLY A 113 4.38 2.84 16.90
N ASP A 114 3.44 3.55 17.53
CA ASP A 114 3.33 3.61 18.98
C ASP A 114 3.08 2.21 19.54
N VAL A 115 3.82 1.84 20.59
CA VAL A 115 3.65 0.55 21.25
C VAL A 115 2.80 0.75 22.51
N LEU A 116 1.51 0.39 22.41
CA LEU A 116 0.56 0.54 23.50
C LEU A 116 0.49 -0.73 24.34
N ARG A 117 0.74 -0.58 25.64
CA ARG A 117 0.49 -1.59 26.66
C ARG A 117 -1.02 -1.83 26.80
N LEU A 118 -1.46 -3.06 26.57
CA LEU A 118 -2.85 -3.48 26.72
C LEU A 118 -3.06 -3.99 28.15
N PRO A 119 -3.87 -3.33 29.00
CA PRO A 119 -4.24 -3.87 30.29
C PRO A 119 -5.21 -5.05 30.12
N GLY A 120 -4.90 -6.13 30.84
CA GLY A 120 -5.31 -7.49 30.50
C GLY A 120 -6.81 -7.80 30.49
N SER A 121 -7.16 -8.66 29.54
CA SER A 121 -8.20 -9.68 29.63
C SER A 121 -7.74 -10.91 28.82
N ALA A 122 -8.07 -12.11 29.32
CA ALA A 122 -7.37 -13.39 29.09
C ALA A 122 -7.21 -13.84 27.61
N PRO A 123 -6.22 -14.69 27.26
CA PRO A 123 -6.05 -15.23 25.90
C PRO A 123 -7.17 -16.17 25.50
N ARG A 124 -7.75 -15.95 24.32
CA ARG A 124 -8.21 -17.05 23.46
C ARG A 124 -7.05 -17.43 22.54
N ALA A 125 -6.58 -18.66 22.66
CA ALA A 125 -5.40 -19.16 21.95
C ALA A 125 -5.63 -19.22 20.43
N ALA A 126 -4.65 -18.73 19.65
CA ALA A 126 -4.53 -18.93 18.21
C ALA A 126 -3.29 -19.80 17.92
N ALA A 127 -3.41 -20.65 16.90
CA ALA A 127 -2.51 -21.76 16.53
C ALA A 127 -1.15 -21.30 15.95
N PRO A 128 -0.13 -22.19 15.85
CA PRO A 128 1.24 -21.82 15.49
C PRO A 128 1.41 -21.48 14.00
N ALA A 129 2.32 -20.56 13.72
CA ALA A 129 2.71 -20.14 12.37
C ALA A 129 3.57 -21.21 11.65
N THR A 130 3.25 -21.47 10.39
CA THR A 130 3.98 -22.35 9.46
C THR A 130 5.14 -21.58 8.78
N PRO A 131 6.27 -22.22 8.40
CA PRO A 131 7.45 -21.55 7.84
C PRO A 131 7.22 -20.93 6.45
N ALA A 132 8.03 -19.91 6.13
CA ALA A 132 8.02 -19.19 4.86
C ALA A 132 8.15 -20.12 3.63
N ALA A 133 7.29 -19.87 2.64
CA ALA A 133 7.23 -20.57 1.35
C ALA A 133 8.41 -20.18 0.42
N PRO A 134 8.82 -21.06 -0.52
CA PRO A 134 9.96 -20.81 -1.41
C PRO A 134 9.63 -19.76 -2.48
N ALA A 135 10.67 -19.06 -2.94
CA ALA A 135 10.57 -18.01 -3.97
C ALA A 135 9.90 -18.53 -5.25
N ALA A 136 8.85 -17.84 -5.69
CA ALA A 136 8.12 -18.12 -6.93
C ALA A 136 9.02 -17.95 -8.18
N PRO A 137 8.78 -18.71 -9.26
CA PRO A 137 9.57 -18.64 -10.48
C PRO A 137 9.47 -17.25 -11.15
N ALA A 138 10.58 -16.81 -11.72
CA ALA A 138 10.67 -15.55 -12.44
C ALA A 138 9.82 -15.58 -13.74
N LEU A 139 8.83 -14.69 -13.84
CA LEU A 139 8.02 -14.44 -15.02
C LEU A 139 8.80 -13.66 -16.10
N ALA A 140 8.65 -14.05 -17.37
CA ALA A 140 9.24 -13.35 -18.51
C ALA A 140 8.28 -12.27 -19.03
N ALA A 141 8.79 -11.07 -19.32
CA ALA A 141 7.99 -10.00 -19.94
C ALA A 141 7.45 -10.41 -21.32
N GLY A 142 6.21 -10.00 -21.61
CA GLY A 142 5.57 -10.20 -22.91
C GLY A 142 5.08 -11.62 -23.15
N ARG A 143 4.99 -12.44 -22.10
CA ARG A 143 4.42 -13.79 -22.18
C ARG A 143 3.57 -14.10 -20.97
N LEU A 144 2.51 -14.87 -21.18
CA LEU A 144 1.75 -15.46 -20.10
C LEU A 144 2.66 -16.31 -19.18
N PRO A 145 2.40 -16.30 -17.86
CA PRO A 145 3.05 -17.20 -16.91
C PRO A 145 2.99 -18.66 -17.33
N ASP A 146 4.13 -19.35 -17.32
CA ASP A 146 4.14 -20.81 -17.44
C ASP A 146 3.77 -21.42 -16.09
N THR A 147 2.60 -22.05 -16.03
CA THR A 147 2.06 -22.70 -14.83
C THR A 147 2.14 -24.22 -14.91
N THR A 148 2.84 -24.74 -15.93
CA THR A 148 3.05 -26.18 -16.09
C THR A 148 3.75 -26.75 -14.86
N GLY A 149 3.12 -27.74 -14.23
CA GLY A 149 3.67 -28.42 -13.06
C GLY A 149 3.48 -27.69 -11.72
N LEU A 150 2.84 -26.52 -11.70
CA LEU A 150 2.45 -25.85 -10.46
C LEU A 150 1.15 -26.46 -9.91
N ASP A 151 1.11 -26.68 -8.59
CA ASP A 151 -0.14 -27.01 -7.90
C ASP A 151 -1.06 -25.78 -7.80
N GLU A 152 -2.27 -25.97 -7.26
CA GLU A 152 -3.26 -24.89 -7.15
C GLU A 152 -2.83 -23.78 -6.20
N ALA A 153 -2.14 -24.11 -5.11
CA ALA A 153 -1.66 -23.12 -4.15
C ALA A 153 -0.50 -22.28 -4.72
N ALA A 154 0.44 -22.91 -5.43
CA ALA A 154 1.54 -22.22 -6.11
C ALA A 154 1.02 -21.32 -7.24
N ARG A 155 0.01 -21.76 -8.00
CA ARG A 155 -0.68 -20.91 -8.99
C ARG A 155 -1.37 -19.73 -8.32
N TYR A 156 -2.05 -19.95 -7.19
CA TYR A 156 -2.64 -18.87 -6.42
C TYR A 156 -1.59 -17.84 -6.01
N GLU A 157 -0.47 -18.24 -5.41
CA GLU A 157 0.58 -17.30 -5.00
C GLU A 157 1.14 -16.49 -6.17
N LEU A 158 1.39 -17.16 -7.29
CA LEU A 158 1.92 -16.52 -8.51
C LEU A 158 1.03 -15.39 -8.99
N TYR A 159 -0.29 -15.64 -9.04
CA TYR A 159 -1.27 -14.69 -9.56
C TYR A 159 -1.73 -13.68 -8.50
N ALA A 160 -1.83 -14.08 -7.24
CA ALA A 160 -2.10 -13.18 -6.11
C ALA A 160 -1.01 -12.10 -6.02
N ALA A 161 0.26 -12.45 -6.24
CA ALA A 161 1.34 -11.48 -6.32
C ALA A 161 1.13 -10.42 -7.42
N GLN A 162 0.47 -10.76 -8.54
CA GLN A 162 0.15 -9.79 -9.58
C GLN A 162 -1.04 -8.91 -9.18
N VAL A 163 -2.03 -9.45 -8.47
CA VAL A 163 -3.12 -8.66 -7.87
C VAL A 163 -2.58 -7.69 -6.82
N GLU A 164 -1.63 -8.12 -6.00
CA GLU A 164 -0.95 -7.24 -5.02
C GLU A 164 -0.14 -6.14 -5.69
N ARG A 165 0.51 -6.45 -6.83
CA ARG A 165 1.36 -5.50 -7.56
C ARG A 165 0.59 -4.49 -8.40
N PHE A 166 -0.49 -4.92 -9.06
CA PHE A 166 -1.20 -4.13 -10.07
C PHE A 166 -2.64 -3.80 -9.71
N GLY A 167 -3.21 -4.47 -8.71
CA GLY A 167 -4.56 -4.21 -8.21
C GLY A 167 -4.62 -2.97 -7.32
N ASP A 168 -5.75 -2.28 -7.37
CA ASP A 168 -6.01 -1.19 -6.42
C ASP A 168 -6.26 -1.71 -5.00
N ALA A 169 -6.40 -0.80 -4.03
CA ALA A 169 -6.60 -1.16 -2.63
C ALA A 169 -7.84 -2.05 -2.40
N ALA A 170 -8.90 -1.86 -3.19
CA ALA A 170 -10.13 -2.61 -3.04
C ALA A 170 -10.02 -4.03 -3.62
N ALA A 171 -9.31 -4.23 -4.74
CA ALA A 171 -9.03 -5.56 -5.26
C ALA A 171 -8.16 -6.38 -4.29
N ARG A 172 -7.15 -5.74 -3.68
CA ARG A 172 -6.31 -6.38 -2.65
C ARG A 172 -7.11 -6.75 -1.40
N GLN A 173 -7.97 -5.84 -0.96
CA GLN A 173 -8.87 -6.09 0.18
C GLN A 173 -9.85 -7.23 -0.12
N ASP A 174 -10.48 -7.26 -1.31
CA ASP A 174 -11.37 -8.35 -1.73
C ASP A 174 -10.63 -9.70 -1.65
N LEU A 175 -9.40 -9.77 -2.16
CA LEU A 175 -8.61 -11.00 -2.13
C LEU A 175 -8.25 -11.42 -0.69
N ALA A 176 -7.84 -10.47 0.15
CA ALA A 176 -7.53 -10.69 1.57
C ALA A 176 -8.75 -11.18 2.37
N ASP A 177 -9.94 -10.72 2.02
CA ASP A 177 -11.21 -11.15 2.63
C ASP A 177 -11.72 -12.50 2.09
N GLY A 178 -10.94 -13.19 1.25
CA GLY A 178 -11.32 -14.45 0.62
C GLY A 178 -12.43 -14.29 -0.43
N ARG A 179 -12.71 -13.06 -0.87
CA ARG A 179 -13.62 -12.80 -1.99
C ARG A 179 -12.91 -13.14 -3.30
N ARG A 180 -13.72 -13.45 -4.32
CA ARG A 180 -13.19 -13.81 -5.64
C ARG A 180 -12.72 -12.54 -6.32
N VAL A 181 -11.51 -12.56 -6.84
CA VAL A 181 -10.93 -11.49 -7.66
C VAL A 181 -10.53 -12.07 -9.00
N ILE A 182 -10.72 -11.31 -10.07
CA ILE A 182 -10.29 -11.71 -11.42
C ILE A 182 -8.98 -10.99 -11.74
N LEU A 183 -7.97 -11.73 -12.15
CA LEU A 183 -6.78 -11.21 -12.83
C LEU A 183 -6.89 -11.53 -14.32
N ALA A 184 -6.89 -10.52 -15.18
CA ALA A 184 -6.87 -10.67 -16.63
C ALA A 184 -5.48 -10.27 -17.14
N LEU A 185 -4.75 -11.23 -17.69
CA LEU A 185 -3.44 -11.05 -18.29
C LEU A 185 -3.60 -10.96 -19.81
N ARG A 186 -3.39 -9.77 -20.36
CA ARG A 186 -3.46 -9.46 -21.78
C ARG A 186 -2.13 -9.73 -22.47
N GLN A 187 -2.16 -10.50 -23.54
CA GLN A 187 -1.07 -10.64 -24.48
C GLN A 187 -1.40 -9.81 -25.73
N ASP A 188 -0.82 -8.62 -25.79
CA ASP A 188 -1.13 -7.64 -26.85
C ASP A 188 -0.97 -8.23 -28.25
N THR A 189 -2.11 -8.36 -28.94
CA THR A 189 -2.19 -8.93 -30.27
C THR A 189 -2.89 -7.95 -31.19
N ASN A 190 -2.39 -7.82 -32.42
CA ASN A 190 -3.03 -6.95 -33.41
C ASN A 190 -4.49 -7.38 -33.62
N ALA A 191 -5.44 -6.44 -33.60
CA ALA A 191 -6.88 -6.69 -33.77
C ALA A 191 -7.21 -7.45 -35.06
N ARG A 192 -6.33 -7.38 -36.07
CA ARG A 192 -6.44 -8.05 -37.37
C ARG A 192 -5.81 -9.45 -37.38
N ALA A 193 -5.23 -9.91 -36.28
CA ALA A 193 -4.76 -11.28 -36.13
C ALA A 193 -5.91 -12.29 -36.36
N ALA A 194 -5.56 -13.50 -36.81
CA ALA A 194 -6.51 -14.53 -37.19
C ALA A 194 -7.62 -14.02 -38.14
N GLU A 195 -7.22 -13.28 -39.19
CA GLU A 195 -8.13 -12.66 -40.17
C GLU A 195 -9.17 -11.71 -39.52
N GLY A 196 -8.75 -11.01 -38.46
CA GLY A 196 -9.59 -10.10 -37.71
C GLY A 196 -10.69 -10.77 -36.89
N ARG A 197 -10.62 -12.07 -36.59
CA ARG A 197 -11.61 -12.79 -35.76
C ARG A 197 -11.34 -12.71 -34.26
N GLY A 198 -10.17 -12.20 -33.88
CA GLY A 198 -9.65 -12.24 -32.51
C GLY A 198 -9.00 -13.58 -32.18
N VAL A 199 -8.15 -13.59 -31.17
CA VAL A 199 -7.42 -14.77 -30.68
C VAL A 199 -7.67 -14.91 -29.18
N TYR A 200 -7.94 -16.14 -28.71
CA TYR A 200 -8.12 -16.45 -27.29
C TYR A 200 -6.78 -16.84 -26.64
N ASP A 201 -5.82 -15.92 -26.67
CA ASP A 201 -4.46 -16.09 -26.15
C ASP A 201 -4.20 -15.33 -24.84
N ASP A 202 -5.20 -14.61 -24.32
CA ASP A 202 -5.14 -14.04 -22.99
C ASP A 202 -5.47 -15.07 -21.91
N ARG A 203 -5.05 -14.77 -20.68
CA ARG A 203 -5.37 -15.57 -19.51
C ARG A 203 -6.16 -14.79 -18.50
N MET A 204 -7.37 -15.26 -18.21
CA MET A 204 -8.16 -14.79 -17.08
C MET A 204 -8.05 -15.78 -15.93
N VAL A 205 -7.84 -15.30 -14.71
CA VAL A 205 -7.68 -16.13 -13.52
C VAL A 205 -8.63 -15.66 -12.44
N VAL A 206 -9.47 -16.57 -11.94
CA VAL A 206 -10.30 -16.31 -10.74
C VAL A 206 -9.55 -16.81 -9.51
N LEU A 207 -9.32 -15.92 -8.56
CA LEU A 207 -8.53 -16.17 -7.35
C LEU A 207 -9.39 -16.00 -6.09
N TRP A 208 -9.28 -16.92 -5.14
CA TRP A 208 -9.81 -16.74 -3.79
C TRP A 208 -9.15 -17.70 -2.78
N GLN A 209 -9.26 -17.37 -1.50
CA GLN A 209 -8.98 -18.29 -0.41
C GLN A 209 -10.31 -18.76 0.22
N GLY A 210 -10.50 -20.07 0.30
CA GLY A 210 -11.61 -20.69 0.99
C GLY A 210 -11.57 -20.43 2.49
N ALA A 211 -12.72 -20.57 3.16
CA ALA A 211 -12.81 -20.37 4.62
C ALA A 211 -12.00 -21.40 5.42
N ASP A 212 -11.67 -22.54 4.81
CA ASP A 212 -10.77 -23.57 5.32
C ASP A 212 -9.28 -23.24 5.09
N GLY A 213 -9.00 -22.11 4.44
CA GLY A 213 -7.66 -21.67 4.06
C GLY A 213 -7.19 -22.20 2.71
N THR A 214 -7.98 -23.03 2.02
CA THR A 214 -7.63 -23.60 0.71
C THR A 214 -7.52 -22.48 -0.34
N ARG A 215 -6.42 -22.48 -1.10
CA ARG A 215 -6.14 -21.45 -2.11
C ARG A 215 -6.55 -21.94 -3.49
N HIS A 216 -7.29 -21.11 -4.21
CA HIS A 216 -7.86 -21.49 -5.50
C HIS A 216 -7.46 -20.52 -6.61
N ALA A 217 -7.03 -21.07 -7.74
CA ALA A 217 -6.68 -20.33 -8.94
C ALA A 217 -7.24 -21.03 -10.18
N VAL A 218 -8.31 -20.47 -10.76
CA VAL A 218 -8.97 -21.02 -11.94
C VAL A 218 -8.54 -20.24 -13.18
N GLU A 219 -7.64 -20.82 -13.96
CA GLU A 219 -7.18 -20.27 -15.24
C GLU A 219 -8.17 -20.57 -16.38
N LEU A 220 -8.44 -19.53 -17.17
CA LEU A 220 -9.41 -19.48 -18.26
C LEU A 220 -8.78 -18.81 -19.46
N ARG A 221 -9.11 -19.28 -20.67
CA ARG A 221 -8.76 -18.56 -21.89
C ARG A 221 -9.70 -17.37 -22.07
N ALA A 222 -9.14 -16.25 -22.48
CA ALA A 222 -9.90 -15.05 -22.77
C ALA A 222 -9.33 -14.33 -23.99
N ASN A 223 -10.05 -13.32 -24.44
CA ASN A 223 -9.62 -12.34 -25.41
C ASN A 223 -10.05 -10.97 -24.88
N THR A 224 -9.11 -10.03 -24.83
CA THR A 224 -9.27 -8.66 -24.33
C THR A 224 -9.13 -7.63 -25.46
N ASP A 225 -8.62 -8.05 -26.62
CA ASP A 225 -8.43 -7.21 -27.80
C ASP A 225 -9.63 -7.27 -28.75
N PRO A 226 -10.14 -6.12 -29.21
CA PRO A 226 -11.23 -6.09 -30.16
C PRO A 226 -10.84 -6.73 -31.47
N SER A 227 -11.83 -7.32 -32.13
CA SER A 227 -11.65 -8.03 -33.38
C SER A 227 -11.77 -7.05 -34.57
N GLY A 228 -10.84 -7.14 -35.52
CA GLY A 228 -10.80 -6.32 -36.74
C GLY A 228 -12.07 -6.44 -37.62
N GLN A 229 -12.92 -7.44 -37.39
CA GLN A 229 -14.22 -7.57 -38.06
C GLN A 229 -15.19 -6.41 -37.78
N TYR A 230 -14.92 -5.64 -36.73
CA TYR A 230 -15.71 -4.47 -36.34
C TYR A 230 -15.16 -3.14 -36.85
N GLU A 231 -13.97 -3.16 -37.45
CA GLU A 231 -13.26 -1.96 -37.91
C GLU A 231 -14.00 -1.36 -39.13
N PRO A 232 -14.51 -0.12 -39.04
CA PRO A 232 -15.16 0.52 -40.19
C PRO A 232 -14.16 0.68 -41.34
N GLY A 233 -14.55 0.26 -42.55
CA GLY A 233 -13.70 0.37 -43.74
C GLY A 233 -12.44 -0.52 -43.76
N GLY A 234 -12.25 -1.37 -42.75
CA GLY A 234 -11.12 -2.29 -42.68
C GLY A 234 -11.27 -3.49 -43.63
N PRO A 235 -10.15 -4.14 -44.02
CA PRO A 235 -10.16 -5.27 -44.95
C PRO A 235 -10.91 -6.51 -44.43
N TYR A 236 -11.18 -6.59 -43.12
CA TYR A 236 -11.89 -7.69 -42.47
C TYR A 236 -13.30 -7.32 -42.01
N ALA A 237 -13.74 -6.09 -42.32
CA ALA A 237 -14.99 -5.52 -41.82
C ALA A 237 -16.20 -6.40 -42.20
N ARG A 238 -16.87 -6.96 -41.20
CA ARG A 238 -18.16 -7.65 -41.34
C ARG A 238 -19.30 -6.79 -40.83
N ARG A 239 -19.02 -5.94 -39.85
CA ARG A 239 -20.00 -5.06 -39.20
C ARG A 239 -19.28 -3.87 -38.60
N ALA A 240 -19.39 -2.69 -39.18
CA ALA A 240 -18.79 -1.49 -38.60
C ALA A 240 -19.41 -1.16 -37.23
N VAL A 241 -18.58 -1.05 -36.19
CA VAL A 241 -18.95 -0.65 -34.82
C VAL A 241 -17.83 0.21 -34.25
N GLY A 242 -18.17 1.32 -33.59
CA GLY A 242 -17.20 2.27 -33.02
C GLY A 242 -17.73 3.70 -33.07
N GLY A 243 -17.25 4.55 -32.16
CA GLY A 243 -17.52 5.99 -32.19
C GLY A 243 -16.38 6.72 -32.89
N ASP A 244 -16.66 7.83 -33.59
CA ASP A 244 -15.64 8.68 -34.19
C ASP A 244 -15.14 9.70 -33.13
N TYR A 245 -13.95 9.46 -32.57
CA TYR A 245 -13.37 10.28 -31.50
C TYR A 245 -12.31 11.28 -32.00
N ASN A 246 -11.83 11.14 -33.24
CA ASN A 246 -10.83 12.03 -33.84
C ASN A 246 -11.44 13.01 -34.87
N GLY A 247 -12.71 12.82 -35.25
CA GLY A 247 -13.47 13.68 -36.17
C GLY A 247 -13.21 13.38 -37.65
N ASP A 248 -12.63 12.22 -37.99
CA ASP A 248 -12.28 11.86 -39.37
C ASP A 248 -13.41 11.15 -40.15
N ARG A 249 -14.57 10.97 -39.51
CA ARG A 249 -15.77 10.27 -40.01
C ARG A 249 -15.61 8.75 -40.10
N ARG A 250 -14.64 8.19 -39.39
CA ARG A 250 -14.42 6.75 -39.22
C ARG A 250 -14.59 6.41 -37.74
N GLY A 251 -15.26 5.29 -37.47
CA GLY A 251 -15.47 4.84 -36.09
C GLY A 251 -14.24 4.12 -35.55
N ASP A 252 -13.79 4.50 -34.36
CA ASP A 252 -12.62 3.96 -33.68
C ASP A 252 -12.96 2.67 -32.91
N GLN A 253 -12.11 1.66 -33.06
CA GLN A 253 -12.18 0.49 -32.17
C GLN A 253 -11.69 0.87 -30.78
N GLY A 254 -12.25 0.23 -29.77
CA GLY A 254 -11.86 0.46 -28.39
C GLY A 254 -11.60 -0.80 -27.60
N ARG A 255 -10.68 -0.71 -26.65
CA ARG A 255 -10.42 -1.74 -25.63
C ARG A 255 -10.29 -1.11 -24.25
N LEU A 256 -10.37 -1.90 -23.19
CA LEU A 256 -10.06 -1.43 -21.84
C LEU A 256 -8.57 -1.11 -21.72
N ALA A 257 -8.23 0.00 -21.08
CA ALA A 257 -6.86 0.25 -20.63
C ALA A 257 -6.51 -0.71 -19.48
N GLU A 258 -5.23 -0.90 -19.18
CA GLU A 258 -4.83 -1.59 -17.95
C GLU A 258 -5.43 -0.91 -16.70
N GLY A 259 -5.74 -1.68 -15.66
CA GLY A 259 -6.28 -1.14 -14.42
C GLY A 259 -7.17 -2.10 -13.65
N THR A 260 -7.75 -1.59 -12.55
CA THR A 260 -8.74 -2.34 -11.77
C THR A 260 -10.13 -1.82 -12.07
N TYR A 261 -11.05 -2.73 -12.40
CA TYR A 261 -12.43 -2.41 -12.78
C TYR A 261 -13.44 -3.22 -11.97
N SER A 262 -14.55 -2.58 -11.64
CA SER A 262 -15.67 -3.21 -10.96
C SER A 262 -16.61 -3.84 -11.97
N HIS A 263 -17.01 -5.09 -11.72
CA HIS A 263 -18.04 -5.76 -12.52
C HIS A 263 -19.12 -6.38 -11.64
N THR A 264 -20.36 -6.39 -12.15
CA THR A 264 -21.51 -7.00 -11.48
C THR A 264 -22.15 -8.05 -12.38
N ARG A 265 -22.56 -9.19 -11.83
CA ARG A 265 -23.30 -10.22 -12.57
C ARG A 265 -24.58 -9.63 -13.19
N GLY A 266 -24.81 -9.98 -14.44
CA GLY A 266 -26.00 -9.63 -15.20
C GLY A 266 -26.14 -10.52 -16.42
N SER A 267 -26.79 -10.00 -17.47
CA SER A 267 -26.92 -10.69 -18.74
C SER A 267 -26.60 -9.75 -19.89
N PHE A 268 -25.91 -10.30 -20.88
CA PHE A 268 -25.59 -9.62 -22.13
C PHE A 268 -25.72 -10.62 -23.28
N LEU A 269 -26.34 -10.19 -24.39
CA LEU A 269 -26.59 -11.02 -25.58
C LEU A 269 -27.29 -12.37 -25.29
N GLY A 270 -28.19 -12.39 -24.29
CA GLY A 270 -28.96 -13.59 -23.92
C GLY A 270 -28.20 -14.63 -23.09
N ALA A 271 -26.99 -14.31 -22.62
CA ALA A 271 -26.18 -15.17 -21.76
C ALA A 271 -25.79 -14.43 -20.46
N SER A 272 -25.30 -15.17 -19.46
CA SER A 272 -24.71 -14.60 -18.25
C SER A 272 -23.48 -13.75 -18.60
N ALA A 273 -23.34 -12.60 -17.96
CA ALA A 273 -22.22 -11.69 -18.19
C ALA A 273 -21.82 -10.99 -16.89
N LEU A 274 -20.60 -10.45 -16.86
CA LEU A 274 -20.18 -9.47 -15.86
C LEU A 274 -20.28 -8.09 -16.50
N MET A 275 -21.28 -7.34 -16.05
CA MET A 275 -21.60 -6.00 -16.49
C MET A 275 -20.58 -5.02 -15.92
N ALA A 276 -20.19 -4.07 -16.73
CA ALA A 276 -19.16 -3.09 -16.41
C ALA A 276 -19.68 -2.03 -15.43
N GLY A 277 -18.83 -1.62 -14.49
CA GLY A 277 -19.00 -0.38 -13.74
C GLY A 277 -18.71 0.86 -14.59
N ASN A 278 -18.94 2.05 -14.02
CA ASN A 278 -18.66 3.34 -14.67
C ASN A 278 -17.18 3.77 -14.55
N ASP A 279 -16.33 2.92 -13.96
CA ASP A 279 -14.91 3.12 -13.70
C ASP A 279 -14.01 2.77 -14.89
N GLN A 280 -14.60 2.41 -16.04
CA GLN A 280 -13.84 2.00 -17.21
C GLN A 280 -13.07 3.15 -17.87
N VAL A 281 -11.80 2.88 -18.14
CA VAL A 281 -10.93 3.70 -18.97
C VAL A 281 -10.67 2.90 -20.24
N THR A 282 -10.81 3.56 -21.38
CA THR A 282 -10.72 2.86 -22.66
C THR A 282 -9.73 3.52 -23.60
N GLU A 283 -8.99 2.68 -24.31
CA GLU A 283 -8.09 3.02 -25.40
C GLU A 283 -8.86 3.02 -26.72
N ARG A 284 -8.39 3.79 -27.70
CA ARG A 284 -8.99 3.96 -29.03
C ARG A 284 -7.95 3.89 -30.14
N ASP A 285 -8.14 2.95 -31.05
CA ASP A 285 -7.35 2.83 -32.29
C ASP A 285 -7.82 3.89 -33.30
N THR A 286 -7.28 5.11 -33.16
CA THR A 286 -7.64 6.29 -33.97
C THR A 286 -6.86 6.42 -35.28
N ASN A 287 -5.80 5.65 -35.46
CA ASN A 287 -5.04 5.59 -36.72
C ASN A 287 -5.46 4.36 -37.55
N HIS A 288 -6.26 3.45 -36.97
CA HIS A 288 -6.85 2.28 -37.59
C HIS A 288 -5.82 1.35 -38.22
N ASP A 289 -4.73 1.10 -37.51
CA ASP A 289 -3.74 0.10 -37.90
C ASP A 289 -4.01 -1.27 -37.26
N GLY A 290 -5.04 -1.35 -36.41
CA GLY A 290 -5.38 -2.54 -35.64
C GLY A 290 -4.45 -2.78 -34.46
N ARG A 291 -3.65 -1.78 -34.07
CA ARG A 291 -2.82 -1.79 -32.86
C ARG A 291 -3.29 -0.67 -31.95
N PHE A 292 -2.98 -0.85 -30.67
CA PHE A 292 -3.27 0.15 -29.65
C PHE A 292 -1.93 0.67 -29.09
N ASP A 293 -1.09 1.22 -29.99
CA ASP A 293 0.25 1.77 -29.69
C ASP A 293 0.28 3.32 -29.78
N GLU A 294 1.46 3.95 -29.78
CA GLU A 294 1.60 5.40 -29.58
C GLU A 294 0.78 6.25 -30.59
N GLY A 295 -0.22 6.97 -30.06
CA GLY A 295 -1.19 7.77 -30.82
C GLY A 295 -2.62 7.64 -30.31
N VAL A 296 -2.88 6.65 -29.47
CA VAL A 296 -4.19 6.29 -28.93
C VAL A 296 -4.70 7.27 -27.86
N ARG A 297 -5.86 7.89 -28.09
CA ARG A 297 -6.55 8.72 -27.09
C ARG A 297 -7.24 7.82 -26.05
N THR A 298 -6.97 8.05 -24.77
CA THR A 298 -7.76 7.44 -23.69
C THR A 298 -9.02 8.26 -23.44
N ALA A 299 -10.19 7.62 -23.54
CA ALA A 299 -11.45 8.19 -23.09
C ALA A 299 -11.70 7.73 -21.65
N ARG A 300 -11.87 8.68 -20.72
CA ARG A 300 -12.30 8.40 -19.35
C ARG A 300 -13.82 8.36 -19.30
N GLY A 301 -14.37 7.26 -18.77
CA GLY A 301 -15.80 7.09 -18.52
C GLY A 301 -16.51 6.27 -19.60
N GLY A 302 -17.13 5.17 -19.16
CA GLY A 302 -17.94 4.26 -19.98
C GLY A 302 -18.44 3.09 -19.15
N TYR A 303 -19.43 2.36 -19.68
CA TYR A 303 -20.03 1.16 -19.06
C TYR A 303 -20.28 0.04 -20.08
N GLY A 304 -19.62 0.10 -21.24
CA GLY A 304 -19.96 -0.72 -22.41
C GLY A 304 -19.11 -1.98 -22.61
N MET A 305 -17.97 -2.12 -21.93
CA MET A 305 -17.04 -3.23 -22.15
C MET A 305 -17.24 -4.31 -21.08
N HIS A 306 -18.12 -5.27 -21.36
CA HIS A 306 -18.48 -6.32 -20.41
C HIS A 306 -17.50 -7.50 -20.44
N ILE A 307 -17.67 -8.45 -19.52
CA ILE A 307 -17.08 -9.80 -19.62
C ILE A 307 -18.20 -10.76 -20.01
N HIS A 308 -18.12 -11.37 -21.20
CA HIS A 308 -19.20 -12.24 -21.70
C HIS A 308 -18.71 -13.39 -22.57
N VAL A 309 -19.64 -14.27 -22.93
CA VAL A 309 -19.37 -15.42 -23.82
C VAL A 309 -19.13 -14.95 -25.26
N GLY A 310 -18.10 -15.48 -25.90
CA GLY A 310 -17.91 -15.44 -27.35
C GLY A 310 -18.17 -16.81 -27.98
N GLY A 311 -17.79 -16.96 -29.24
CA GLY A 311 -17.83 -18.23 -29.96
C GLY A 311 -16.64 -19.15 -29.66
N ALA A 312 -16.62 -20.32 -30.28
CA ALA A 312 -15.51 -21.26 -30.14
C ALA A 312 -14.19 -20.72 -30.73
N SER A 313 -14.27 -19.86 -31.74
CA SER A 313 -13.11 -19.31 -32.47
C SER A 313 -13.33 -17.86 -32.95
N ASN A 314 -14.32 -17.16 -32.39
CA ASN A 314 -14.63 -15.78 -32.72
C ASN A 314 -15.18 -15.08 -31.47
N THR A 315 -14.73 -13.88 -31.17
CA THR A 315 -15.11 -13.15 -29.94
C THR A 315 -16.54 -12.63 -29.95
N TYR A 316 -17.12 -12.42 -31.14
CA TYR A 316 -18.43 -11.77 -31.33
C TYR A 316 -18.59 -10.43 -30.60
N SER A 317 -17.49 -9.72 -30.33
CA SER A 317 -17.54 -8.46 -29.59
C SER A 317 -16.51 -7.43 -30.05
N ALA A 318 -16.90 -6.16 -29.92
CA ALA A 318 -16.05 -4.99 -30.12
C ALA A 318 -15.69 -4.41 -28.75
N GLY A 319 -14.55 -4.83 -28.20
CA GLY A 319 -13.95 -4.22 -27.01
C GLY A 319 -14.31 -4.84 -25.65
N CYS A 320 -15.23 -5.80 -25.60
CA CYS A 320 -15.48 -6.58 -24.38
C CYS A 320 -14.37 -7.61 -24.14
N LEU A 321 -14.19 -8.01 -22.87
CA LEU A 321 -13.45 -9.22 -22.56
C LEU A 321 -14.34 -10.42 -22.86
N THR A 322 -13.85 -11.34 -23.70
CA THR A 322 -14.65 -12.49 -24.13
C THR A 322 -13.97 -13.80 -23.79
N LEU A 323 -14.77 -14.83 -23.52
CA LEU A 323 -14.29 -16.18 -23.26
C LEU A 323 -15.00 -17.17 -24.21
N PRO A 324 -14.32 -18.23 -24.67
CA PRO A 324 -14.99 -19.29 -25.40
C PRO A 324 -16.00 -20.00 -24.48
N PRO A 325 -17.05 -20.66 -25.02
CA PRO A 325 -18.19 -21.15 -24.23
C PRO A 325 -17.83 -22.03 -23.03
N ALA A 326 -16.82 -22.91 -23.18
CA ALA A 326 -16.37 -23.78 -22.09
C ALA A 326 -15.72 -23.01 -20.93
N ASP A 327 -14.90 -21.99 -21.24
CA ASP A 327 -14.22 -21.18 -20.23
C ASP A 327 -15.17 -20.14 -19.61
N HIS A 328 -16.17 -19.69 -20.38
CA HIS A 328 -17.26 -18.88 -19.85
C HIS A 328 -18.07 -19.62 -18.77
N ALA A 329 -18.44 -20.89 -19.00
CA ALA A 329 -19.11 -21.69 -17.98
C ALA A 329 -18.24 -21.82 -16.71
N ARG A 330 -16.96 -22.14 -16.88
CA ARG A 330 -15.98 -22.26 -15.78
C ARG A 330 -15.79 -20.95 -15.00
N LEU A 331 -15.88 -19.78 -15.66
CA LEU A 331 -15.85 -18.48 -14.99
C LEU A 331 -16.98 -18.35 -13.97
N PHE A 332 -18.22 -18.65 -14.38
CA PHE A 332 -19.38 -18.48 -13.51
C PHE A 332 -19.43 -19.53 -12.39
N ASP A 333 -18.93 -20.74 -12.65
CA ASP A 333 -18.72 -21.77 -11.63
C ASP A 333 -17.69 -21.31 -10.57
N ALA A 334 -16.54 -20.80 -11.01
CA ALA A 334 -15.47 -20.32 -10.11
C ALA A 334 -15.90 -19.12 -9.26
N LEU A 335 -16.68 -18.19 -9.84
CA LEU A 335 -17.24 -17.05 -9.13
C LEU A 335 -18.34 -17.44 -8.13
N GLY A 336 -18.90 -18.65 -8.23
CA GLY A 336 -19.94 -19.15 -7.32
C GLY A 336 -21.15 -18.22 -7.27
N THR A 337 -21.52 -17.76 -6.06
CA THR A 337 -22.64 -16.84 -5.83
C THR A 337 -22.22 -15.37 -5.77
N GLN A 338 -20.95 -15.05 -5.99
CA GLN A 338 -20.46 -13.69 -5.85
C GLN A 338 -20.98 -12.80 -6.98
N ASN A 339 -21.81 -11.81 -6.61
CA ASN A 339 -22.48 -10.92 -7.55
C ASN A 339 -21.61 -9.75 -8.03
N SER A 340 -20.69 -9.26 -7.21
CA SER A 340 -19.77 -8.17 -7.59
C SER A 340 -18.33 -8.65 -7.49
N VAL A 341 -17.51 -8.32 -8.47
CA VAL A 341 -16.10 -8.75 -8.56
C VAL A 341 -15.22 -7.63 -9.11
N ARG A 342 -14.02 -7.52 -8.54
CA ARG A 342 -12.95 -6.67 -9.06
C ARG A 342 -12.15 -7.46 -10.10
N THR A 343 -11.89 -6.83 -11.23
CA THR A 343 -11.06 -7.35 -12.32
C THR A 343 -9.83 -6.48 -12.45
N VAL A 344 -8.66 -7.06 -12.22
CA VAL A 344 -7.34 -6.44 -12.42
C VAL A 344 -6.85 -6.85 -13.81
N LEU A 345 -6.79 -5.91 -14.74
CA LEU A 345 -6.32 -6.12 -16.11
C LEU A 345 -4.88 -5.61 -16.24
N VAL A 346 -4.00 -6.51 -16.69
CA VAL A 346 -2.54 -6.29 -16.78
C VAL A 346 -2.03 -6.78 -18.13
N ASP A 347 -1.22 -5.99 -18.81
CA ASP A 347 -0.47 -6.40 -19.98
C ASP A 347 0.73 -7.27 -19.55
N THR A 348 0.87 -8.42 -20.22
CA THR A 348 1.96 -9.37 -20.00
C THR A 348 3.35 -8.77 -20.18
N GLN A 349 3.51 -7.68 -20.94
CA GLN A 349 4.76 -6.92 -21.03
C GLN A 349 5.24 -6.41 -19.66
N ARG A 350 4.33 -6.24 -18.69
CA ARG A 350 4.64 -5.76 -17.34
C ARG A 350 4.95 -6.88 -16.34
N LEU A 351 4.79 -8.14 -16.75
CA LEU A 351 4.95 -9.29 -15.86
C LEU A 351 6.40 -9.68 -15.60
N SER A 352 7.42 -8.98 -16.12
CA SER A 352 8.82 -9.30 -15.80
C SER A 352 9.03 -9.43 -14.28
N ALA A 353 9.63 -10.55 -13.89
CA ALA A 353 10.01 -10.82 -12.53
C ALA A 353 11.20 -9.98 -12.11
N GLU A 354 10.88 -8.94 -11.37
CA GLU A 354 11.70 -8.34 -10.34
C GLU A 354 10.73 -7.82 -9.26
N ALA A 355 10.97 -8.17 -7.98
CA ALA A 355 10.70 -7.20 -6.93
C ALA A 355 11.56 -5.96 -7.25
N PRO A 356 11.05 -4.74 -7.18
CA PRO A 356 11.53 -3.64 -8.01
C PRO A 356 13.01 -3.34 -7.80
N ALA A 357 13.82 -3.57 -8.83
CA ALA A 357 14.75 -2.54 -9.26
C ALA A 357 13.94 -1.48 -10.02
N ALA A 358 14.28 -0.22 -9.81
CA ALA A 358 13.64 0.94 -10.43
C ALA A 358 13.44 0.74 -11.95
N ALA A 359 12.20 0.90 -12.43
CA ALA A 359 11.93 0.92 -13.86
C ALA A 359 12.62 2.14 -14.53
N PRO A 360 13.35 1.97 -15.65
CA PRO A 360 13.55 3.05 -16.61
C PRO A 360 12.30 3.21 -17.52
N PRO A 361 12.09 4.41 -18.08
CA PRO A 361 10.77 4.91 -18.47
C PRO A 361 10.33 4.53 -19.89
N ALA A 362 9.01 4.54 -20.11
CA ALA A 362 8.40 4.71 -21.44
C ALA A 362 8.84 6.04 -22.08
N ALA A 363 8.77 6.11 -23.40
CA ALA A 363 9.40 7.11 -24.25
C ALA A 363 9.19 8.57 -23.79
N VAL A 364 10.27 9.32 -23.96
CA VAL A 364 10.59 10.63 -23.36
C VAL A 364 9.56 11.71 -23.73
N ALA A 365 8.58 11.93 -22.86
CA ALA A 365 8.21 13.30 -22.54
C ALA A 365 9.31 13.83 -21.62
N THR A 366 10.05 14.83 -22.07
CA THR A 366 11.04 15.54 -21.26
C THR A 366 10.40 15.83 -19.89
N PRO A 367 11.07 15.54 -18.75
CA PRO A 367 10.50 15.84 -17.44
C PRO A 367 10.15 17.32 -17.44
N GLN A 368 8.85 17.64 -17.39
CA GLN A 368 8.39 19.02 -17.30
C GLN A 368 8.86 19.52 -15.93
N ARG A 369 10.06 20.10 -15.90
CA ARG A 369 10.68 20.72 -14.72
C ARG A 369 9.96 21.99 -14.28
N THR A 370 8.95 22.40 -15.05
CA THR A 370 8.09 23.55 -14.81
C THR A 370 6.64 23.18 -15.03
N LEU A 371 5.79 23.43 -14.04
CA LEU A 371 4.34 23.29 -14.14
C LEU A 371 3.73 24.27 -15.15
N SER A 372 2.89 23.76 -16.05
CA SER A 372 2.09 24.56 -16.98
C SER A 372 0.82 25.11 -16.31
N ASP A 373 0.21 26.15 -16.89
CA ASP A 373 -1.07 26.67 -16.41
C ASP A 373 -2.18 25.60 -16.37
N ALA A 374 -2.15 24.65 -17.31
CA ALA A 374 -3.08 23.53 -17.33
C ALA A 374 -2.88 22.58 -16.13
N ASP A 375 -1.65 22.39 -15.66
CA ASP A 375 -1.37 21.58 -14.47
C ASP A 375 -1.95 22.22 -13.21
N TRP A 376 -1.73 23.53 -13.05
CA TRP A 376 -2.30 24.30 -11.95
C TRP A 376 -3.83 24.26 -11.97
N GLN A 377 -4.43 24.45 -13.15
CA GLN A 377 -5.88 24.42 -13.32
C GLN A 377 -6.46 23.02 -13.03
N ARG A 378 -5.76 21.95 -13.44
CA ARG A 378 -6.14 20.57 -13.11
C ARG A 378 -6.18 20.37 -11.60
N ALA A 379 -5.11 20.71 -10.90
CA ALA A 379 -5.03 20.55 -9.45
C ALA A 379 -6.10 21.37 -8.72
N ALA A 380 -6.31 22.62 -9.13
CA ALA A 380 -7.36 23.50 -8.62
C ALA A 380 -8.76 22.90 -8.80
N THR A 381 -9.03 22.35 -9.98
CA THR A 381 -10.31 21.68 -10.28
C THR A 381 -10.49 20.43 -9.41
N THR A 382 -9.46 19.60 -9.27
CA THR A 382 -9.51 18.37 -8.45
C THR A 382 -9.75 18.67 -6.97
N LEU A 383 -9.14 19.73 -6.45
CA LEU A 383 -9.32 20.17 -5.07
C LEU A 383 -10.57 21.06 -4.90
N GLY A 384 -11.15 21.58 -5.96
CA GLY A 384 -12.22 22.57 -5.87
C GLY A 384 -11.78 23.84 -5.12
N VAL A 385 -10.53 24.27 -5.33
CA VAL A 385 -9.95 25.52 -4.81
C VAL A 385 -9.51 26.39 -5.98
N ASP A 386 -9.17 27.65 -5.75
CA ASP A 386 -8.59 28.50 -6.80
C ASP A 386 -7.11 28.19 -7.06
N VAL A 387 -6.66 28.46 -8.29
CA VAL A 387 -5.25 28.28 -8.70
C VAL A 387 -4.30 29.11 -7.85
N ALA A 388 -4.72 30.32 -7.43
CA ALA A 388 -3.91 31.21 -6.61
C ALA A 388 -3.59 30.58 -5.25
N ALA A 389 -4.50 29.81 -4.65
CA ALA A 389 -4.27 29.12 -3.38
C ALA A 389 -3.18 28.06 -3.49
N ILE A 390 -3.21 27.23 -4.54
CA ILE A 390 -2.17 26.21 -4.77
C ILE A 390 -0.82 26.87 -5.06
N ARG A 391 -0.81 27.94 -5.85
CA ARG A 391 0.42 28.71 -6.15
C ARG A 391 0.99 29.40 -4.90
N ALA A 392 0.13 29.86 -3.99
CA ALA A 392 0.53 30.47 -2.73
C ALA A 392 1.28 29.46 -1.85
N VAL A 393 0.73 28.25 -1.68
CA VAL A 393 1.41 27.17 -0.95
C VAL A 393 2.75 26.83 -1.60
N ALA A 394 2.77 26.58 -2.91
CA ALA A 394 4.01 26.27 -3.63
C ALA A 394 5.10 27.35 -3.48
N GLN A 395 4.71 28.63 -3.51
CA GLN A 395 5.62 29.76 -3.36
C GLN A 395 6.22 29.85 -1.96
N VAL A 396 5.44 29.53 -0.92
CA VAL A 396 5.85 29.61 0.48
C VAL A 396 6.71 28.42 0.89
N GLU A 397 6.39 27.21 0.41
CA GLU A 397 7.12 25.98 0.72
C GLU A 397 8.49 25.92 0.04
N ALA A 398 8.52 26.12 -1.28
CA ALA A 398 9.77 26.13 -2.03
C ALA A 398 9.67 27.10 -3.22
N PRO A 399 10.11 28.37 -3.05
CA PRO A 399 10.02 29.34 -4.14
C PRO A 399 10.80 28.90 -5.37
N GLY A 400 10.23 29.15 -6.55
CA GLY A 400 10.80 28.74 -7.84
C GLY A 400 10.54 27.28 -8.18
N SER A 401 11.54 26.60 -8.76
CA SER A 401 11.39 25.20 -9.16
C SER A 401 11.45 24.25 -7.96
N GLY A 402 10.77 23.12 -8.01
CA GLY A 402 10.92 21.98 -7.11
C GLY A 402 12.22 21.19 -7.31
N PHE A 403 13.08 21.61 -8.23
CA PHE A 403 14.38 21.01 -8.48
C PHE A 403 15.52 21.98 -8.17
N LEU A 404 16.67 21.42 -7.78
CA LEU A 404 17.94 22.11 -7.70
C LEU A 404 18.55 22.30 -9.11
N ALA A 405 19.57 23.14 -9.21
CA ALA A 405 20.27 23.39 -10.47
C ALA A 405 20.91 22.13 -11.08
N ASP A 406 21.26 21.15 -10.25
CA ASP A 406 21.82 19.85 -10.66
C ASP A 406 20.76 18.83 -11.12
N GLY A 407 19.47 19.22 -11.12
CA GLY A 407 18.36 18.40 -11.59
C GLY A 407 17.79 17.43 -10.55
N ARG A 408 18.30 17.40 -9.32
CA ARG A 408 17.71 16.62 -8.22
C ARG A 408 16.56 17.40 -7.57
N PRO A 409 15.53 16.74 -7.00
CA PRO A 409 14.48 17.43 -6.26
C PRO A 409 15.05 18.28 -5.12
N LYS A 410 14.41 19.41 -4.81
CA LYS A 410 14.68 20.13 -3.56
C LYS A 410 14.29 19.23 -2.39
N ILE A 411 15.17 19.11 -1.41
CA ILE A 411 14.91 18.37 -0.19
C ILE A 411 15.35 19.18 1.03
N LEU A 412 14.78 18.83 2.18
CA LEU A 412 15.32 19.16 3.49
C LEU A 412 15.33 17.87 4.32
N PHE A 413 16.52 17.45 4.79
CA PHE A 413 16.65 16.26 5.61
C PHE A 413 16.59 16.60 7.10
N GLU A 414 15.61 16.01 7.78
CA GLU A 414 15.29 16.25 9.18
C GLU A 414 15.96 15.21 10.09
N ALA A 415 17.19 15.50 10.52
CA ALA A 415 17.98 14.61 11.40
C ALA A 415 17.22 14.19 12.68
N HIS A 416 16.35 15.08 13.18
CA HIS A 416 15.55 14.82 14.36
C HIS A 416 14.32 13.93 14.07
N VAL A 417 13.81 13.92 12.84
CA VAL A 417 12.82 12.94 12.36
C VAL A 417 13.49 11.58 12.18
N PHE A 418 14.70 11.56 11.60
CA PHE A 418 15.48 10.33 11.42
C PHE A 418 15.83 9.67 12.76
N GLY A 419 16.26 10.47 13.73
CA GLY A 419 16.48 10.01 15.09
C GLY A 419 15.22 9.41 15.72
N ARG A 420 14.04 9.99 15.51
CA ARG A 420 12.78 9.38 15.99
C ARG A 420 12.45 8.08 15.26
N ARG A 421 12.56 8.05 13.94
CA ARG A 421 12.21 6.88 13.11
C ARG A 421 13.10 5.67 13.35
N THR A 422 14.35 5.92 13.73
CA THR A 422 15.32 4.87 14.09
C THR A 422 15.32 4.55 15.60
N GLY A 423 14.36 5.07 16.37
CA GLY A 423 14.30 4.88 17.82
C GLY A 423 15.51 5.45 18.57
N GLY A 424 16.22 6.39 17.95
CA GLY A 424 17.43 7.02 18.46
C GLY A 424 18.69 6.17 18.32
N ALA A 425 18.64 5.06 17.59
CA ALA A 425 19.76 4.11 17.45
C ALA A 425 21.07 4.77 17.00
N TYR A 426 20.99 5.83 16.21
CA TYR A 426 22.15 6.52 15.64
C TYR A 426 22.48 7.85 16.31
N ASN A 427 21.75 8.29 17.33
CA ASN A 427 21.96 9.61 17.97
C ASN A 427 23.35 9.77 18.58
N ALA A 428 23.92 8.68 19.12
CA ALA A 428 25.25 8.71 19.74
C ALA A 428 26.37 8.50 18.72
N SER A 429 26.17 7.64 17.72
CA SER A 429 27.21 7.28 16.73
C SER A 429 27.28 8.25 15.55
N HIS A 430 26.17 8.92 15.21
CA HIS A 430 26.05 9.82 14.07
C HIS A 430 25.27 11.10 14.44
N PRO A 431 25.76 11.90 15.41
CA PRO A 431 25.04 13.08 15.93
C PRO A 431 24.76 14.18 14.88
N ASP A 432 25.47 14.15 13.75
CA ASP A 432 25.27 15.09 12.64
C ASP A 432 24.12 14.68 11.70
N ILE A 433 23.71 13.41 11.76
CA ILE A 433 22.71 12.78 10.88
C ILE A 433 21.46 12.35 11.67
N SER A 434 21.61 12.02 12.94
CA SER A 434 20.53 11.57 13.82
C SER A 434 20.54 12.37 15.12
N SER A 435 19.41 12.98 15.47
CA SER A 435 19.30 13.74 16.72
C SER A 435 18.00 13.45 17.47
N ALA A 436 18.03 13.54 18.80
CA ALA A 436 16.81 13.41 19.62
C ALA A 436 15.94 14.67 19.59
N ARG A 437 16.52 15.82 19.22
CA ARG A 437 15.88 17.14 19.22
C ARG A 437 16.21 17.87 17.94
N TRP A 438 15.30 18.76 17.53
CA TRP A 438 15.56 19.65 16.40
C TRP A 438 16.77 20.55 16.69
N ASN A 439 17.69 20.64 15.73
CA ASN A 439 18.89 21.46 15.86
C ASN A 439 19.21 22.16 14.53
N ARG A 440 19.03 23.49 14.49
CA ARG A 440 19.25 24.30 13.28
C ARG A 440 20.66 24.19 12.70
N SER A 441 21.67 23.93 13.53
CA SER A 441 23.07 23.88 13.08
C SER A 441 23.38 22.68 12.18
N LEU A 442 22.50 21.68 12.12
CA LEU A 442 22.68 20.49 11.31
C LEU A 442 22.28 20.70 9.84
N TYR A 443 21.43 21.68 9.54
CA TYR A 443 20.89 21.88 8.19
C TYR A 443 21.81 22.76 7.35
N VAL A 444 22.18 22.24 6.19
CA VAL A 444 23.08 22.87 5.21
C VAL A 444 22.26 23.61 4.15
N GLY A 445 21.14 23.02 3.74
CA GLY A 445 20.24 23.55 2.71
C GLY A 445 20.73 23.29 1.28
N GLY A 446 19.79 23.36 0.33
CA GLY A 446 20.07 23.18 -1.09
C GLY A 446 20.70 21.83 -1.43
N ALA A 447 21.69 21.81 -2.32
CA ALA A 447 22.39 20.58 -2.71
C ALA A 447 23.19 19.92 -1.57
N GLY A 448 23.49 20.67 -0.50
CA GLY A 448 24.22 20.15 0.67
C GLY A 448 23.41 19.21 1.55
N GLU A 449 22.09 19.11 1.34
CA GLU A 449 21.23 18.15 2.05
C GLU A 449 21.40 16.71 1.54
N TYR A 450 21.77 16.52 0.28
CA TYR A 450 21.90 15.19 -0.31
C TYR A 450 22.99 14.34 0.33
N PRO A 451 24.22 14.84 0.59
CA PRO A 451 25.22 14.07 1.33
C PRO A 451 24.75 13.62 2.72
N ARG A 452 23.92 14.43 3.40
CA ARG A 452 23.34 14.07 4.71
C ARG A 452 22.31 12.95 4.54
N LEU A 453 21.42 13.08 3.56
CA LEU A 453 20.44 12.06 3.23
C LEU A 453 21.12 10.74 2.81
N GLU A 454 22.15 10.78 1.98
CA GLU A 454 22.92 9.62 1.54
C GLU A 454 23.61 8.90 2.72
N GLN A 455 24.17 9.65 3.67
CA GLN A 455 24.71 9.08 4.91
C GLN A 455 23.61 8.43 5.76
N ALA A 456 22.45 9.08 5.90
CA ALA A 456 21.31 8.50 6.61
C ALA A 456 20.81 7.22 5.91
N MET A 457 20.77 7.21 4.58
CA MET A 457 20.31 6.06 3.80
C MET A 457 21.25 4.85 3.92
N ALA A 458 22.55 5.09 4.15
CA ALA A 458 23.52 4.03 4.43
C ALA A 458 23.29 3.37 5.80
N LEU A 459 22.63 4.08 6.74
CA LEU A 459 22.27 3.58 8.07
C LEU A 459 20.90 2.89 8.07
N ASP A 460 19.89 3.60 7.59
CA ASP A 460 18.53 3.10 7.40
C ASP A 460 17.85 3.87 6.26
N ARG A 461 17.78 3.22 5.09
CA ARG A 461 17.27 3.83 3.85
C ARG A 461 15.82 4.27 3.97
N THR A 462 14.95 3.44 4.53
CA THR A 462 13.51 3.76 4.59
C THR A 462 13.29 4.93 5.54
N ALA A 463 13.85 4.86 6.75
CA ALA A 463 13.75 5.93 7.73
C ALA A 463 14.36 7.24 7.20
N ALA A 464 15.45 7.17 6.44
CA ALA A 464 16.11 8.34 5.86
C ALA A 464 15.22 9.06 4.84
N LEU A 465 14.67 8.33 3.87
CA LEU A 465 13.79 8.89 2.85
C LEU A 465 12.51 9.46 3.46
N GLU A 466 11.97 8.79 4.47
CA GLU A 466 10.79 9.26 5.22
C GLU A 466 11.08 10.53 6.03
N SER A 467 12.34 10.75 6.41
CA SER A 467 12.81 11.88 7.20
C SER A 467 13.23 13.09 6.35
N ALA A 468 12.98 13.08 5.05
CA ALA A 468 13.21 14.23 4.18
C ALA A 468 11.90 14.78 3.62
N SER A 469 11.81 16.10 3.45
CA SER A 469 10.80 16.74 2.60
C SER A 469 11.23 16.70 1.14
N TRP A 470 10.28 16.67 0.20
CA TRP A 470 10.59 16.51 -1.21
C TRP A 470 9.85 17.48 -2.14
N GLY A 471 10.58 17.99 -3.12
CA GLY A 471 10.06 18.72 -4.27
C GLY A 471 9.47 20.09 -3.94
N ARG A 472 8.65 20.60 -4.86
CA ARG A 472 8.08 21.95 -4.82
C ARG A 472 7.14 22.21 -3.63
N PHE A 473 6.51 21.17 -3.12
CA PHE A 473 5.53 21.26 -2.02
C PHE A 473 6.11 20.81 -0.68
N GLN A 474 7.38 20.37 -0.65
CA GLN A 474 8.08 19.97 0.57
C GLN A 474 7.30 18.96 1.43
N ILE A 475 6.60 18.01 0.79
CA ILE A 475 5.89 16.95 1.49
C ILE A 475 6.92 16.02 2.12
N MET A 476 6.77 15.76 3.43
CA MET A 476 7.62 14.81 4.15
C MET A 476 7.45 13.39 3.61
N GLY A 477 8.55 12.66 3.43
CA GLY A 477 8.52 11.30 2.88
C GLY A 477 7.68 10.34 3.72
N PHE A 478 7.57 10.55 5.03
CA PHE A 478 6.66 9.76 5.86
C PHE A 478 5.18 9.93 5.54
N ASN A 479 4.80 10.98 4.82
CA ASN A 479 3.45 11.18 4.32
C ASN A 479 3.20 10.49 2.98
N HIS A 480 4.10 9.61 2.51
CA HIS A 480 3.99 8.96 1.20
C HIS A 480 2.61 8.29 0.98
N GLN A 481 2.04 7.65 2.00
CA GLN A 481 0.71 7.01 1.91
C GLN A 481 -0.40 8.05 1.72
N ALA A 482 -0.37 9.13 2.50
CA ALA A 482 -1.31 10.24 2.36
C ALA A 482 -1.15 10.95 1.01
N ALA A 483 0.07 10.98 0.48
CA ALA A 483 0.38 11.47 -0.86
C ALA A 483 0.02 10.48 -2.00
N GLY A 484 -0.56 9.32 -1.69
CA GLY A 484 -1.05 8.36 -2.68
C GLY A 484 -0.07 7.26 -3.10
N TYR A 485 1.03 7.05 -2.35
CA TYR A 485 2.09 6.10 -2.69
C TYR A 485 2.19 4.96 -1.68
N ALA A 486 2.41 3.74 -2.17
CA ALA A 486 2.46 2.53 -1.35
C ALA A 486 3.64 2.53 -0.37
N ASP A 487 4.77 3.08 -0.79
CA ASP A 487 6.02 3.16 -0.03
C ASP A 487 6.75 4.48 -0.31
N VAL A 488 7.75 4.78 0.53
CA VAL A 488 8.53 6.02 0.39
C VAL A 488 9.41 6.03 -0.86
N GLU A 489 9.82 4.87 -1.37
CA GLU A 489 10.66 4.78 -2.57
C GLU A 489 9.91 5.22 -3.83
N SER A 490 8.69 4.72 -4.01
CA SER A 490 7.80 5.09 -5.11
C SER A 490 7.38 6.56 -5.05
N PHE A 491 7.18 7.10 -3.83
CA PHE A 491 6.99 8.53 -3.62
C PHE A 491 8.22 9.33 -4.08
N VAL A 492 9.42 8.98 -3.61
CA VAL A 492 10.67 9.66 -3.98
C VAL A 492 10.94 9.58 -5.48
N GLN A 493 10.70 8.42 -6.09
CA GLN A 493 10.83 8.24 -7.53
C GLN A 493 9.88 9.19 -8.28
N ALA A 494 8.64 9.35 -7.81
CA ALA A 494 7.71 10.31 -8.41
C ALA A 494 8.19 11.76 -8.23
N MET A 495 8.77 12.11 -7.07
CA MET A 495 9.32 13.45 -6.83
C MET A 495 10.48 13.77 -7.79
N GLN A 496 11.23 12.75 -8.21
CA GLN A 496 12.32 12.86 -9.19
C GLN A 496 11.84 12.99 -10.65
N GLN A 497 10.63 12.50 -10.98
CA GLN A 497 10.12 12.47 -12.36
C GLN A 497 9.76 13.84 -12.92
N GLY A 498 9.30 14.79 -12.09
CA GLY A 498 8.93 16.12 -12.56
C GLY A 498 8.02 16.88 -11.61
N GLU A 499 7.85 18.18 -11.83
CA GLU A 499 7.02 19.00 -10.94
C GLU A 499 5.54 18.63 -11.05
N GLY A 500 5.09 18.10 -12.20
CA GLY A 500 3.74 17.55 -12.36
C GLY A 500 3.44 16.44 -11.36
N ARG A 501 4.40 15.53 -11.14
CA ARG A 501 4.28 14.46 -10.13
C ARG A 501 4.35 15.00 -8.71
N GLN A 502 5.16 16.02 -8.46
CA GLN A 502 5.19 16.72 -7.17
C GLN A 502 3.83 17.38 -6.86
N LEU A 503 3.17 17.95 -7.87
CA LEU A 503 1.83 18.52 -7.76
C LEU A 503 0.76 17.45 -7.53
N ASP A 504 0.82 16.31 -8.23
CA ASP A 504 -0.14 15.22 -8.04
C ASP A 504 -0.06 14.62 -6.61
N ALA A 505 1.17 14.51 -6.06
CA ALA A 505 1.39 14.11 -4.67
C ALA A 505 0.82 15.13 -3.68
N PHE A 506 0.98 16.42 -3.95
CA PHE A 506 0.37 17.49 -3.16
C PHE A 506 -1.15 17.40 -3.16
N VAL A 507 -1.78 17.25 -4.33
CA VAL A 507 -3.24 17.10 -4.44
C VAL A 507 -3.73 15.92 -3.60
N SER A 508 -3.07 14.76 -3.71
CA SER A 508 -3.43 13.56 -2.95
C SER A 508 -3.25 13.79 -1.44
N PHE A 509 -2.15 14.42 -1.04
CA PHE A 509 -1.86 14.75 0.35
C PHE A 509 -2.90 15.68 0.97
N ILE A 510 -3.34 16.71 0.23
CA ILE A 510 -4.42 17.59 0.67
C ILE A 510 -5.73 16.81 0.84
N GLN A 511 -6.10 15.97 -0.14
CA GLN A 511 -7.34 15.19 -0.08
C GLN A 511 -7.38 14.17 1.07
N ALA A 512 -6.22 13.73 1.55
CA ALA A 512 -6.11 12.79 2.66
C ALA A 512 -6.48 13.41 4.03
N ASP A 513 -6.44 14.73 4.19
CA ASP A 513 -6.94 15.44 5.39
C ASP A 513 -8.08 16.39 4.99
N PRO A 514 -9.35 15.98 5.19
CA PRO A 514 -10.51 16.80 4.83
C PRO A 514 -10.55 18.17 5.52
N ALA A 515 -9.98 18.31 6.72
CA ALA A 515 -9.94 19.58 7.43
C ALA A 515 -8.84 20.50 6.91
N MET A 516 -7.68 19.95 6.51
CA MET A 516 -6.66 20.70 5.78
C MET A 516 -7.17 21.12 4.40
N HIS A 517 -7.87 20.23 3.70
CA HIS A 517 -8.50 20.52 2.42
C HIS A 517 -9.55 21.64 2.55
N GLN A 518 -10.43 21.56 3.55
CA GLN A 518 -11.42 22.60 3.82
C GLN A 518 -10.75 23.93 4.15
N ALA A 519 -9.71 23.94 4.99
CA ALA A 519 -8.98 25.16 5.34
C ALA A 519 -8.33 25.82 4.11
N LEU A 520 -7.78 25.02 3.18
CA LEU A 520 -7.24 25.54 1.91
C LEU A 520 -8.35 26.16 1.05
N ARG A 521 -9.52 25.53 1.01
CA ARG A 521 -10.68 25.98 0.24
C ARG A 521 -11.29 27.28 0.78
N ASP A 522 -11.32 27.43 2.09
CA ASP A 522 -11.88 28.59 2.78
C ASP A 522 -10.86 29.72 3.00
N HIS A 523 -9.64 29.54 2.50
CA HIS A 523 -8.50 30.45 2.75
C HIS A 523 -8.22 30.69 4.23
N ASP A 524 -8.53 29.69 5.08
CA ASP A 524 -8.10 29.66 6.47
C ASP A 524 -6.61 29.29 6.53
N TRP A 525 -5.75 30.27 6.23
CA TRP A 525 -4.31 30.08 6.15
C TRP A 525 -3.69 29.64 7.48
N ALA A 526 -4.28 30.03 8.61
CA ALA A 526 -3.82 29.60 9.93
C ALA A 526 -4.18 28.13 10.19
N GLY A 527 -5.43 27.74 9.91
CA GLY A 527 -5.87 26.34 10.01
C GLY A 527 -5.15 25.43 9.03
N PHE A 528 -4.88 25.90 7.81
CA PHE A 528 -4.10 25.18 6.82
C PHE A 528 -2.65 25.01 7.26
N ALA A 529 -1.96 26.10 7.62
CA ALA A 529 -0.54 26.06 7.99
C ALA A 529 -0.29 25.26 9.27
N LEU A 530 -1.21 25.26 10.24
CA LEU A 530 -1.10 24.40 11.41
C LEU A 530 -1.07 22.91 11.03
N ARG A 531 -1.87 22.49 10.05
CA ARG A 531 -1.96 21.09 9.60
C ARG A 531 -0.83 20.71 8.67
N TYR A 532 -0.44 21.64 7.81
CA TYR A 532 0.59 21.42 6.80
C TYR A 532 2.01 21.54 7.36
N ASN A 533 2.27 22.55 8.21
CA ASN A 533 3.60 22.89 8.75
C ASN A 533 3.76 22.56 10.25
N GLY A 534 2.69 22.23 10.96
CA GLY A 534 2.70 21.89 12.39
C GLY A 534 2.64 23.11 13.33
N GLU A 535 2.73 22.88 14.65
CA GLU A 535 2.55 23.91 15.71
C GLU A 535 3.51 25.10 15.59
N GLY A 536 4.65 24.93 14.92
CA GLY A 536 5.62 25.99 14.66
C GLY A 536 5.22 26.96 13.54
N TYR A 537 4.06 26.79 12.89
CA TYR A 537 3.71 27.54 11.69
C TYR A 537 3.67 29.06 11.91
N ALA A 538 3.10 29.52 13.03
CA ALA A 538 2.92 30.94 13.34
C ALA A 538 4.27 31.63 13.61
N ALA A 539 5.18 30.95 14.32
CA ALA A 539 6.53 31.47 14.58
C ALA A 539 7.33 31.66 13.28
N ASN A 540 7.04 30.84 12.26
CA ASN A 540 7.66 30.91 10.94
C ASN A 540 6.78 31.65 9.91
N GLN A 541 5.68 32.28 10.36
CA GLN A 541 4.81 33.12 9.54
C GLN A 541 4.32 32.41 8.27
N TYR A 542 4.03 31.11 8.32
CA TYR A 542 3.56 30.37 7.14
C TYR A 542 2.19 30.86 6.68
N ASP A 543 1.30 31.08 7.64
CA ASP A 543 -0.05 31.60 7.45
C ASP A 543 -0.06 32.97 6.77
N THR A 544 0.67 33.95 7.31
CA THR A 544 0.70 35.31 6.74
C THR A 544 1.37 35.33 5.37
N ARG A 545 2.46 34.58 5.18
CA ARG A 545 3.13 34.48 3.87
C ARG A 545 2.25 33.82 2.81
N MET A 546 1.46 32.80 3.16
CA MET A 546 0.51 32.17 2.25
C MET A 546 -0.63 33.14 1.89
N ALA A 547 -1.18 33.85 2.88
CA ALA A 547 -2.21 34.86 2.66
C ALA A 547 -1.73 35.97 1.69
N GLU A 548 -0.52 36.50 1.91
CA GLU A 548 0.06 37.52 1.05
C GLU A 548 0.36 36.99 -0.37
N ALA A 549 0.86 35.75 -0.48
CA ALA A 549 1.12 35.13 -1.77
C ALA A 549 -0.18 34.90 -2.55
N TRP A 550 -1.22 34.43 -1.87
CA TRP A 550 -2.55 34.25 -2.46
C TRP A 550 -3.14 35.56 -2.96
N ALA A 551 -3.06 36.64 -2.18
CA ALA A 551 -3.53 37.96 -2.60
C ALA A 551 -2.82 38.46 -3.86
N ARG A 552 -1.50 38.23 -3.98
CA ARG A 552 -0.72 38.55 -5.18
C ARG A 552 -1.14 37.73 -6.39
N PHE A 553 -1.36 36.42 -6.23
CA PHE A 553 -1.77 35.55 -7.33
C PHE A 553 -3.23 35.73 -7.74
N SER A 554 -4.09 36.24 -6.86
CA SER A 554 -5.50 36.52 -7.14
C SER A 554 -5.73 37.86 -7.85
N SER A 555 -4.73 38.75 -7.81
CA SER A 555 -4.80 40.09 -8.41
C SER A 555 -4.18 40.17 -9.81
N ASN A 556 -3.56 39.08 -10.28
CA ASN A 556 -2.93 38.91 -11.59
C ASN A 556 -3.70 37.87 -12.40
#